data_AF-A0A2B4RGY3-F1
#
_entry.id   AF-A0A2B4RGY3-F1
#
_cell.length_a   1.000
_cell.length_b   1.000
_cell.length_c   1.000
_cell.angle_alpha   90.00
_cell.angle_beta   90.00
_cell.angle_gamma   90.00
#
_symmetry.space_group_name_H-M   'P 1'
#
loop_
_entity.id
_entity.type
_entity.pdbx_description
1 polymer ?
#
loop_
_entity_poly.entity_id
_entity_poly.type
_entity_poly.pdbx_seq_one_letter_code
_entity_poly.pdbx_strand_id
1 'polypeptide(L)'
;MQRSLVTKVASDQGAKFDKKSKRMENRKEIFKDVRKGYFYDFHEFRKLGGKRFFAFSKPSELKDSRLFPAMKARTLSQNEVDLQQEFAGHVTLVLLWIKAYGEAMCDKYRLPFVKHFHGEPLAQYYEISALDGFFFKAFKGIIEKNLRKERPADRHDNYLFFSGNLKPIKKKFMENEIVGHAYLVDCNGLIRWKAHANPTEEEITHMLDCSQLLLKDARRTLDSEDKVAFHSR
;
A
#
# COMPACT_ATOMS: atom_id res chain seq x y z
N MET A 1 -47.92 -9.99 -39.25
CA MET A 1 -46.63 -10.30 -38.58
C MET A 1 -45.90 -9.08 -37.98
N GLN A 2 -46.24 -7.82 -38.31
CA GLN A 2 -45.51 -6.64 -37.80
C GLN A 2 -45.79 -6.24 -36.33
N ARG A 3 -46.96 -6.57 -35.75
CA ARG A 3 -47.29 -6.18 -34.36
C ARG A 3 -46.48 -6.91 -33.28
N SER A 4 -45.93 -8.09 -33.56
CA SER A 4 -45.17 -8.91 -32.58
C SER A 4 -43.72 -8.47 -32.41
N LEU A 5 -43.11 -7.87 -33.44
CA LEU A 5 -41.73 -7.38 -33.41
C LEU A 5 -41.58 -6.09 -32.59
N VAL A 6 -42.57 -5.19 -32.67
CA VAL A 6 -42.55 -3.91 -31.95
C VAL A 6 -42.64 -4.10 -30.43
N THR A 7 -43.44 -5.06 -29.97
CA THR A 7 -43.60 -5.37 -28.53
C THR A 7 -42.33 -5.97 -27.94
N LYS A 8 -41.64 -6.84 -28.70
CA LYS A 8 -40.36 -7.45 -28.26
C LYS A 8 -39.25 -6.41 -28.11
N VAL A 9 -39.12 -5.49 -29.07
CA VAL A 9 -38.09 -4.44 -29.02
C VAL A 9 -38.34 -3.45 -27.87
N ALA A 10 -39.59 -3.09 -27.60
CA ALA A 10 -39.95 -2.24 -26.46
C ALA A 10 -39.67 -2.93 -25.11
N SER A 11 -39.97 -4.22 -24.98
CA SER A 11 -39.66 -4.99 -23.76
C SER A 11 -38.15 -5.14 -23.52
N ASP A 12 -37.36 -5.29 -24.59
CA ASP A 12 -35.92 -5.47 -24.50
C ASP A 12 -35.18 -4.16 -24.17
N GLN A 13 -35.72 -3.02 -24.62
CA GLN A 13 -35.23 -1.70 -24.22
C GLN A 13 -35.59 -1.34 -22.78
N GLY A 14 -36.80 -1.68 -22.32
CA GLY A 14 -37.21 -1.53 -20.92
C GLY A 14 -36.34 -2.35 -19.96
N ALA A 15 -36.07 -3.62 -20.30
CA ALA A 15 -35.19 -4.48 -19.52
C ALA A 15 -33.73 -4.01 -19.48
N LYS A 16 -33.24 -3.40 -20.57
CA LYS A 16 -31.90 -2.77 -20.62
C LYS A 16 -31.85 -1.49 -19.78
N PHE A 17 -32.89 -0.67 -19.80
CA PHE A 17 -32.99 0.53 -18.97
C PHE A 17 -33.03 0.16 -17.48
N ASP A 18 -33.87 -0.78 -17.07
CA ASP A 18 -33.96 -1.23 -15.68
C ASP A 18 -32.65 -1.83 -15.16
N LYS A 19 -31.95 -2.62 -15.98
CA LYS A 19 -30.60 -3.11 -15.63
C LYS A 19 -29.58 -1.98 -15.49
N LYS A 20 -29.67 -0.92 -16.29
CA LYS A 20 -28.78 0.25 -16.21
C LYS A 20 -29.09 1.09 -14.95
N SER A 21 -30.37 1.29 -14.65
CA SER A 21 -30.85 2.00 -13.46
C SER A 21 -30.42 1.29 -12.18
N LYS A 22 -30.67 -0.01 -12.07
CA LYS A 22 -30.24 -0.84 -10.92
C LYS A 22 -28.72 -0.84 -10.74
N ARG A 23 -27.93 -0.82 -11.83
CA ARG A 23 -26.46 -0.67 -11.76
C ARG A 23 -26.02 0.71 -11.26
N MET A 24 -26.72 1.77 -11.63
CA MET A 24 -26.44 3.12 -11.12
C MET A 24 -26.87 3.29 -9.67
N GLU A 25 -27.98 2.69 -9.27
CA GLU A 25 -28.49 2.70 -7.89
C GLU A 25 -27.53 1.97 -6.95
N ASN A 26 -27.13 0.75 -7.31
CA ASN A 26 -26.09 0.01 -6.57
C ASN A 26 -24.79 0.81 -6.47
N ARG A 27 -24.36 1.50 -7.54
CA ARG A 27 -23.19 2.41 -7.48
C ARG A 27 -23.42 3.54 -6.47
N LYS A 28 -24.57 4.19 -6.48
CA LYS A 28 -24.88 5.32 -5.57
C LYS A 28 -24.96 4.87 -4.10
N GLU A 29 -25.53 3.71 -3.82
CA GLU A 29 -25.61 3.17 -2.46
C GLU A 29 -24.23 2.77 -1.94
N ILE A 30 -23.41 2.11 -2.76
CA ILE A 30 -22.01 1.81 -2.41
C ILE A 30 -21.25 3.10 -2.09
N PHE A 31 -21.38 4.13 -2.93
CA PHE A 31 -20.74 5.42 -2.67
C PHE A 31 -21.27 6.10 -1.40
N LYS A 32 -22.53 5.91 -1.03
CA LYS A 32 -23.14 6.45 0.19
C LYS A 32 -22.63 5.75 1.46
N ASP A 33 -22.53 4.43 1.46
CA ASP A 33 -22.04 3.67 2.62
C ASP A 33 -20.54 3.87 2.85
N VAL A 34 -19.77 3.96 1.76
CA VAL A 34 -18.36 4.37 1.79
C VAL A 34 -18.23 5.77 2.34
N ARG A 35 -19.08 6.73 1.93
CA ARG A 35 -19.09 8.09 2.48
C ARG A 35 -19.43 8.10 3.97
N LYS A 36 -20.45 7.38 4.42
CA LYS A 36 -20.90 7.39 5.83
C LYS A 36 -19.83 6.87 6.79
N GLY A 37 -19.20 5.74 6.48
CA GLY A 37 -18.06 5.24 7.26
C GLY A 37 -16.88 6.22 7.23
N TYR A 38 -16.57 6.75 6.04
CA TYR A 38 -15.52 7.74 5.84
C TYR A 38 -15.73 9.03 6.65
N PHE A 39 -16.98 9.50 6.80
CA PHE A 39 -17.29 10.71 7.58
C PHE A 39 -17.18 10.50 9.10
N TYR A 40 -17.54 9.33 9.60
CA TYR A 40 -17.39 9.00 11.02
C TYR A 40 -15.91 8.93 11.41
N ASP A 41 -15.11 8.23 10.60
CA ASP A 41 -13.65 8.15 10.70
C ASP A 41 -13.01 9.55 10.67
N PHE A 42 -13.53 10.46 9.82
CA PHE A 42 -13.00 11.82 9.67
C PHE A 42 -13.20 12.70 10.91
N HIS A 43 -14.29 12.49 11.65
CA HIS A 43 -14.59 13.27 12.85
C HIS A 43 -13.67 12.86 14.02
N GLU A 44 -13.36 11.58 14.17
CA GLU A 44 -12.35 11.12 15.14
C GLU A 44 -10.94 11.55 14.74
N PHE A 45 -10.60 11.47 13.45
CA PHE A 45 -9.30 11.89 12.92
C PHE A 45 -8.99 13.37 13.20
N ARG A 46 -9.98 14.27 13.03
CA ARG A 46 -9.81 15.72 13.29
C ARG A 46 -9.46 16.07 14.74
N LYS A 47 -9.83 15.23 15.71
CA LYS A 47 -9.56 15.50 17.14
C LYS A 47 -8.18 15.00 17.60
N LEU A 48 -7.65 13.95 16.99
CA LEU A 48 -6.44 13.26 17.46
C LEU A 48 -5.26 13.30 16.46
N GLY A 49 -5.45 13.82 15.24
CA GLY A 49 -4.43 13.81 14.18
C GLY A 49 -4.03 12.41 13.70
N GLY A 50 -4.67 11.36 14.24
CA GLY A 50 -4.47 9.95 13.92
C GLY A 50 -3.16 9.33 14.42
N LYS A 51 -2.26 10.10 15.04
CA LYS A 51 -0.98 9.63 15.56
C LYS A 51 -1.15 8.95 16.92
N ARG A 52 -0.37 7.89 17.16
CA ARG A 52 -0.46 7.03 18.36
C ARG A 52 0.88 6.92 19.08
N PHE A 53 1.99 7.03 18.35
CA PHE A 53 3.35 7.08 18.88
C PHE A 53 4.24 7.88 17.92
N PHE A 54 5.45 8.22 18.36
CA PHE A 54 6.52 8.79 17.53
C PHE A 54 7.56 7.73 17.21
N ALA A 55 8.06 7.75 15.97
CA ALA A 55 9.02 6.75 15.52
C ALA A 55 10.37 6.89 16.25
N PHE A 56 10.96 5.75 16.61
CA PHE A 56 12.24 5.70 17.30
C PHE A 56 13.38 6.18 16.39
N SER A 57 14.46 6.67 17.01
CA SER A 57 15.65 7.17 16.33
C SER A 57 16.59 6.09 15.81
N LYS A 58 16.41 4.84 16.24
CA LYS A 58 17.24 3.70 15.84
C LYS A 58 16.38 2.53 15.37
N PRO A 59 16.92 1.64 14.52
CA PRO A 59 16.26 0.41 14.16
C PRO A 59 16.05 -0.49 15.39
N SER A 60 14.95 -1.24 15.42
CA SER A 60 14.73 -2.27 16.42
C SER A 60 15.80 -3.36 16.34
N GLU A 61 16.08 -3.98 17.48
CA GLU A 61 16.94 -5.15 17.54
C GLU A 61 16.27 -6.35 16.85
N LEU A 62 17.07 -7.29 16.35
CA LEU A 62 16.56 -8.48 15.63
C LEU A 62 15.57 -9.29 16.49
N LYS A 63 15.82 -9.40 17.79
CA LYS A 63 14.96 -10.14 18.75
C LYS A 63 13.56 -9.53 18.91
N ASP A 64 13.44 -8.22 18.73
CA ASP A 64 12.18 -7.46 18.88
C ASP A 64 11.50 -7.20 17.53
N SER A 65 12.18 -7.54 16.43
CA SER A 65 11.72 -7.32 15.08
C SER A 65 10.78 -8.44 14.65
N ARG A 66 9.84 -8.11 13.76
CA ARG A 66 8.83 -9.05 13.27
C ARG A 66 8.89 -9.12 11.76
N LEU A 67 8.66 -10.30 11.20
CA LEU A 67 8.51 -10.45 9.76
C LEU A 67 7.35 -9.58 9.26
N PHE A 68 7.61 -8.87 8.16
CA PHE A 68 6.57 -8.17 7.44
C PHE A 68 5.53 -9.20 6.94
N PRO A 69 4.22 -8.88 6.92
CA PRO A 69 3.22 -9.87 6.52
C PRO A 69 3.41 -10.31 5.07
N ALA A 70 3.19 -11.60 4.80
CA ALA A 70 3.17 -12.11 3.44
C ALA A 70 2.04 -11.45 2.64
N MET A 71 2.42 -10.74 1.58
CA MET A 71 1.49 -9.98 0.73
C MET A 71 1.84 -10.19 -0.73
N LYS A 72 0.91 -10.82 -1.45
CA LYS A 72 0.92 -10.90 -2.90
C LYS A 72 0.01 -9.81 -3.45
N ALA A 73 0.58 -8.89 -4.21
CA ALA A 73 -0.11 -7.75 -4.77
C ALA A 73 0.19 -7.63 -6.26
N ARG A 74 -0.60 -6.79 -6.94
CA ARG A 74 -0.37 -6.48 -8.35
C ARG A 74 0.06 -5.03 -8.47
N THR A 75 1.11 -4.76 -9.23
CA THR A 75 1.57 -3.40 -9.53
C THR A 75 0.58 -2.68 -10.46
N LEU A 76 0.66 -1.35 -10.57
CA LEU A 76 -0.12 -0.62 -11.59
C LEU A 76 0.35 -0.93 -13.01
N SER A 77 1.60 -1.40 -13.17
CA SER A 77 2.14 -1.99 -14.40
C SER A 77 1.63 -3.41 -14.68
N GLN A 78 0.74 -3.93 -13.82
CA GLN A 78 0.06 -5.22 -13.95
C GLN A 78 0.94 -6.46 -13.67
N ASN A 79 2.12 -6.27 -13.07
CA ASN A 79 2.99 -7.35 -12.63
C ASN A 79 2.53 -7.90 -11.28
N GLU A 80 2.61 -9.21 -11.08
CA GLU A 80 2.36 -9.82 -9.78
C GLU A 80 3.65 -9.83 -8.96
N VAL A 81 3.58 -9.30 -7.75
CA VAL A 81 4.73 -9.12 -6.85
C VAL A 81 4.43 -9.80 -5.53
N ASP A 82 5.35 -10.65 -5.09
CA ASP A 82 5.36 -11.22 -3.74
C ASP A 82 6.39 -10.47 -2.90
N LEU A 83 5.91 -9.57 -2.04
CA LEU A 83 6.77 -8.66 -1.30
C LEU A 83 7.86 -9.37 -0.47
N GLN A 84 7.60 -10.59 -0.01
CA GLN A 84 8.61 -11.35 0.76
C GLN A 84 9.84 -11.68 -0.07
N GLN A 85 9.67 -11.89 -1.38
CA GLN A 85 10.75 -12.21 -2.30
C GLN A 85 11.53 -10.94 -2.67
N GLU A 86 10.82 -9.81 -2.76
CA GLU A 86 11.42 -8.51 -3.08
C GLU A 86 12.32 -7.97 -1.96
N PHE A 87 12.11 -8.37 -0.71
CA PHE A 87 12.93 -7.89 0.40
C PHE A 87 14.35 -8.47 0.39
N ALA A 88 14.56 -9.63 -0.24
CA ALA A 88 15.86 -10.28 -0.25
C ALA A 88 16.93 -9.36 -0.86
N GLY A 89 18.00 -9.11 -0.10
CA GLY A 89 19.11 -8.26 -0.53
C GLY A 89 18.85 -6.74 -0.49
N HIS A 90 17.63 -6.29 -0.17
CA HIS A 90 17.27 -4.87 -0.23
C HIS A 90 16.80 -4.34 1.13
N VAL A 91 17.05 -3.05 1.37
CA VAL A 91 16.39 -2.28 2.42
C VAL A 91 15.21 -1.57 1.80
N THR A 92 14.02 -1.87 2.31
CA THR A 92 12.77 -1.50 1.66
C THR A 92 11.94 -0.59 2.55
N LEU A 93 11.61 0.61 2.06
CA LEU A 93 10.58 1.46 2.64
C LEU A 93 9.20 0.99 2.14
N VAL A 94 8.41 0.38 3.02
CA VAL A 94 7.04 -0.01 2.72
C VAL A 94 6.06 1.02 3.26
N LEU A 95 5.30 1.62 2.36
CA LEU A 95 4.24 2.59 2.66
C LEU A 95 2.90 1.92 2.45
N LEU A 96 2.06 1.89 3.48
CA LEU A 96 0.81 1.11 3.46
C LEU A 96 -0.35 1.98 3.96
N TRP A 97 -1.44 2.01 3.19
CA TRP A 97 -2.65 2.73 3.58
C TRP A 97 -3.90 2.06 3.02
N ILE A 98 -5.03 2.26 3.69
CA ILE A 98 -6.34 1.77 3.23
C ILE A 98 -7.17 2.90 2.63
N LYS A 99 -7.11 4.09 3.24
CA LYS A 99 -7.90 5.26 2.83
C LYS A 99 -7.03 6.22 2.05
N ALA A 100 -7.61 6.92 1.07
CA ALA A 100 -6.91 7.89 0.22
C ALA A 100 -6.18 8.99 1.02
N TYR A 101 -6.67 9.34 2.20
CA TYR A 101 -6.00 10.32 3.06
C TYR A 101 -4.64 9.84 3.59
N GLY A 102 -4.48 8.53 3.79
CA GLY A 102 -3.20 7.93 4.19
C GLY A 102 -2.13 8.04 3.11
N GLU A 103 -2.53 8.08 1.83
CA GLU A 103 -1.60 8.24 0.70
C GLU A 103 -0.80 9.55 0.80
N ALA A 104 -1.49 10.66 1.10
CA ALA A 104 -0.84 11.96 1.25
C ALA A 104 0.15 12.02 2.43
N MET A 105 -0.05 11.18 3.45
CA MET A 105 0.89 11.03 4.55
C MET A 105 2.10 10.19 4.14
N CYS A 106 1.86 9.08 3.44
CA CYS A 106 2.90 8.21 2.90
C CYS A 106 3.82 8.97 1.92
N ASP A 107 3.28 9.85 1.08
CA ASP A 107 4.07 10.69 0.18
C ASP A 107 5.11 11.55 0.94
N LYS A 108 4.81 11.98 2.17
CA LYS A 108 5.76 12.76 3.00
C LYS A 108 6.94 11.94 3.52
N TYR A 109 6.81 10.62 3.60
CA TYR A 109 7.93 9.71 3.87
C TYR A 109 8.66 9.35 2.56
N ARG A 110 7.90 9.05 1.50
CA ARG A 110 8.45 8.65 0.21
C ARG A 110 9.39 9.69 -0.39
N LEU A 111 8.94 10.94 -0.47
CA LEU A 111 9.65 11.99 -1.20
C LEU A 111 11.06 12.23 -0.64
N PRO A 112 11.26 12.39 0.68
CA PRO A 112 12.61 12.44 1.26
C PRO A 112 13.42 11.17 1.02
N PHE A 113 12.83 9.99 1.17
CA PHE A 113 13.52 8.71 0.99
C PHE A 113 14.06 8.54 -0.43
N VAL A 114 13.21 8.73 -1.44
CA VAL A 114 13.57 8.59 -2.85
C VAL A 114 14.62 9.63 -3.23
N LYS A 115 14.50 10.86 -2.72
CA LYS A 115 15.49 11.91 -2.97
C LYS A 115 16.85 11.57 -2.38
N HIS A 116 16.88 11.03 -1.15
CA HIS A 116 18.12 10.76 -0.42
C HIS A 116 18.86 9.52 -0.91
N PHE A 117 18.12 8.48 -1.29
CA PHE A 117 18.66 7.20 -1.77
C PHE A 117 18.58 7.05 -3.29
N HIS A 118 18.48 8.15 -4.02
CA HIS A 118 18.47 8.11 -5.47
C HIS A 118 19.77 7.50 -6.00
N GLY A 119 19.67 6.39 -6.73
CA GLY A 119 20.82 5.65 -7.28
C GLY A 119 21.49 4.66 -6.33
N GLU A 120 20.95 4.46 -5.13
CA GLU A 120 21.38 3.39 -4.23
C GLU A 120 20.72 2.06 -4.65
N PRO A 121 21.48 1.07 -5.15
CA PRO A 121 20.90 -0.16 -5.71
C PRO A 121 20.22 -1.04 -4.66
N LEU A 122 20.64 -0.97 -3.40
CA LEU A 122 20.06 -1.78 -2.32
C LEU A 122 18.86 -1.11 -1.65
N ALA A 123 18.55 0.14 -2.00
CA ALA A 123 17.43 0.88 -1.43
C ALA A 123 16.25 0.87 -2.40
N GLN A 124 15.10 0.42 -1.91
CA GLN A 124 13.87 0.40 -2.69
C GLN A 124 12.68 0.84 -1.85
N TYR A 125 11.56 1.10 -2.49
CA TYR A 125 10.32 1.44 -1.79
C TYR A 125 9.12 0.80 -2.50
N TYR A 126 8.10 0.49 -1.71
CA TYR A 126 6.81 0.01 -2.21
C TYR A 126 5.68 0.81 -1.59
N GLU A 127 4.73 1.19 -2.43
CA GLU A 127 3.51 1.91 -2.08
C GLU A 127 2.33 0.95 -2.17
N ILE A 128 1.65 0.70 -1.07
CA ILE A 128 0.61 -0.33 -0.99
C ILE A 128 -0.72 0.34 -0.68
N SER A 129 -1.56 0.41 -1.70
CA SER A 129 -2.97 0.74 -1.53
C SER A 129 -3.74 -0.54 -1.23
N ALA A 130 -4.19 -0.65 0.02
CA ALA A 130 -4.93 -1.79 0.52
C ALA A 130 -6.44 -1.56 0.42
N LEU A 131 -7.14 -2.46 -0.27
CA LEU A 131 -8.59 -2.35 -0.44
C LEU A 131 -9.32 -3.18 0.61
N ASP A 132 -10.00 -2.50 1.53
CA ASP A 132 -10.80 -3.15 2.55
C ASP A 132 -12.24 -3.35 2.10
N GLY A 133 -12.66 -4.61 2.03
CA GLY A 133 -14.05 -5.01 1.77
C GLY A 133 -14.23 -5.98 0.61
N PHE A 134 -15.12 -6.96 0.82
CA PHE A 134 -15.53 -7.95 -0.19
C PHE A 134 -16.15 -7.29 -1.43
N PHE A 135 -16.84 -6.15 -1.26
CA PHE A 135 -17.59 -5.46 -2.31
C PHE A 135 -16.73 -4.80 -3.38
N PHE A 136 -15.53 -4.35 -3.03
CA PHE A 136 -14.65 -3.69 -3.99
C PHE A 136 -13.91 -4.66 -4.92
N LYS A 137 -13.91 -5.98 -4.62
CA LYS A 137 -13.36 -7.00 -5.52
C LYS A 137 -14.00 -6.97 -6.90
N ALA A 138 -15.31 -6.67 -6.98
CA ALA A 138 -16.04 -6.53 -8.24
C ALA A 138 -15.63 -5.30 -9.08
N PHE A 139 -14.98 -4.30 -8.46
CA PHE A 139 -14.58 -3.04 -9.10
C PHE A 139 -13.06 -2.90 -9.25
N LYS A 140 -12.28 -3.95 -8.92
CA LYS A 140 -10.81 -3.96 -8.95
C LYS A 140 -10.25 -3.36 -10.24
N GLY A 141 -10.71 -3.82 -11.41
CA GLY A 141 -10.19 -3.35 -12.70
C GLY A 141 -10.51 -1.88 -13.02
N ILE A 142 -11.59 -1.32 -12.48
CA ILE A 142 -11.93 0.11 -12.68
C ILE A 142 -11.07 0.98 -11.77
N ILE A 143 -10.90 0.56 -10.51
CA ILE A 143 -10.06 1.27 -9.53
C ILE A 143 -8.61 1.28 -10.02
N GLU A 144 -8.08 0.14 -10.43
CA GLU A 144 -6.73 0.00 -10.99
C GLU A 144 -6.52 0.89 -12.22
N LYS A 145 -7.48 0.89 -13.16
CA LYS A 145 -7.42 1.74 -14.35
C LYS A 145 -7.45 3.23 -14.03
N ASN A 146 -8.20 3.64 -13.02
CA ASN A 146 -8.26 5.05 -12.59
C ASN A 146 -6.97 5.45 -11.87
N LEU A 147 -6.48 4.64 -10.94
CA LEU A 147 -5.20 4.87 -10.26
C LEU A 147 -4.05 4.99 -11.26
N ARG A 148 -3.99 4.12 -12.26
CA ARG A 148 -2.98 4.17 -13.33
C ARG A 148 -3.04 5.45 -14.16
N LYS A 149 -4.22 6.04 -14.35
CA LYS A 149 -4.38 7.32 -15.06
C LYS A 149 -3.96 8.51 -14.22
N GLU A 150 -4.20 8.44 -12.91
CA GLU A 150 -3.93 9.54 -11.97
C GLU A 150 -2.48 9.56 -11.47
N ARG A 151 -1.81 8.40 -11.47
CA ARG A 151 -0.45 8.26 -10.91
C ARG A 151 0.61 8.37 -12.02
N PRO A 152 1.73 9.09 -11.75
CA PRO A 152 2.89 9.13 -12.64
C PRO A 152 3.42 7.73 -13.01
N ALA A 153 3.89 7.55 -14.24
CA ALA A 153 4.31 6.25 -14.78
C ALA A 153 5.53 5.65 -14.06
N ASP A 154 6.44 6.50 -13.57
CA ASP A 154 7.61 6.14 -12.77
C ASP A 154 7.24 5.48 -11.42
N ARG A 155 5.99 5.65 -10.96
CA ARG A 155 5.49 5.00 -9.75
C ARG A 155 4.82 3.65 -10.02
N HIS A 156 4.53 3.30 -11.26
CA HIS A 156 3.62 2.19 -11.55
C HIS A 156 4.18 0.83 -11.14
N ASP A 157 5.50 0.65 -11.19
CA ASP A 157 6.18 -0.58 -10.79
C ASP A 157 6.22 -0.76 -9.27
N ASN A 158 6.36 0.35 -8.52
CA ASN A 158 6.46 0.32 -7.06
C ASN A 158 5.11 0.50 -6.35
N TYR A 159 4.05 0.84 -7.09
CA TYR A 159 2.71 1.01 -6.57
C TYR A 159 1.90 -0.29 -6.67
N LEU A 160 1.70 -0.92 -5.53
CA LEU A 160 1.02 -2.19 -5.33
C LEU A 160 -0.43 -1.98 -4.91
N PHE A 161 -1.32 -2.69 -5.59
CA PHE A 161 -2.72 -2.79 -5.21
C PHE A 161 -2.99 -4.13 -4.51
N PHE A 162 -3.26 -4.08 -3.20
CA PHE A 162 -3.52 -5.27 -2.40
C PHE A 162 -5.02 -5.48 -2.16
N SER A 163 -5.53 -6.65 -2.57
CA SER A 163 -6.94 -7.03 -2.45
C SER A 163 -7.17 -8.30 -1.62
N GLY A 164 -6.19 -8.68 -0.79
CA GLY A 164 -6.23 -9.87 0.06
C GLY A 164 -7.00 -9.66 1.37
N ASN A 165 -6.85 -10.60 2.31
CA ASN A 165 -7.47 -10.49 3.63
C ASN A 165 -6.69 -9.51 4.52
N LEU A 166 -7.26 -8.33 4.77
CA LEU A 166 -6.64 -7.30 5.60
C LEU A 166 -6.83 -7.49 7.10
N LYS A 167 -7.78 -8.30 7.56
CA LYS A 167 -8.05 -8.50 9.01
C LYS A 167 -6.80 -8.82 9.85
N PRO A 168 -5.95 -9.80 9.47
CA PRO A 168 -4.74 -10.11 10.24
C PRO A 168 -3.70 -8.98 10.18
N ILE A 169 -3.60 -8.29 9.05
CA ILE A 169 -2.64 -7.19 8.84
C ILE A 169 -3.02 -6.00 9.72
N LYS A 170 -4.29 -5.58 9.65
CA LYS A 170 -4.85 -4.51 10.48
C LYS A 170 -4.58 -4.75 11.96
N LYS A 171 -4.95 -5.92 12.46
CA LYS A 171 -4.83 -6.26 13.89
C LYS A 171 -3.38 -6.26 14.40
N LYS A 172 -2.40 -6.61 13.56
CA LYS A 172 -1.01 -6.82 13.99
C LYS A 172 -0.06 -5.69 13.63
N PHE A 173 -0.32 -4.96 12.56
CA PHE A 173 0.63 -4.02 11.98
C PHE A 173 0.11 -2.58 11.92
N MET A 174 -1.21 -2.37 11.87
CA MET A 174 -1.78 -1.02 11.76
C MET A 174 -2.31 -0.50 13.08
N GLU A 175 -1.78 0.64 13.53
CA GLU A 175 -2.27 1.31 14.74
C GLU A 175 -3.57 2.10 14.52
N ASN A 176 -3.86 2.45 13.27
CA ASN A 176 -5.01 3.27 12.88
C ASN A 176 -5.28 3.09 11.38
N GLU A 177 -6.43 2.56 11.01
CA GLU A 177 -6.77 2.23 9.61
C GLU A 177 -7.00 3.45 8.70
N ILE A 178 -7.12 4.65 9.28
CA ILE A 178 -7.40 5.89 8.56
C ILE A 178 -6.12 6.51 8.01
N VAL A 179 -4.99 6.33 8.71
CA VAL A 179 -3.71 6.97 8.38
C VAL A 179 -2.85 6.08 7.48
N GLY A 180 -1.82 6.67 6.89
CA GLY A 180 -0.73 5.93 6.26
C GLY A 180 0.28 5.45 7.29
N HIS A 181 0.87 4.29 7.02
CA HIS A 181 1.97 3.70 7.79
C HIS A 181 3.22 3.63 6.93
N ALA A 182 4.37 3.78 7.57
CA ALA A 182 5.68 3.61 6.97
C ALA A 182 6.46 2.56 7.78
N TYR A 183 7.04 1.59 7.09
CA TYR A 183 7.87 0.54 7.67
C TYR A 183 9.20 0.47 6.94
N LEU A 184 10.32 0.41 7.67
CA LEU A 184 11.59 0.00 7.07
C LEU A 184 11.75 -1.50 7.30
N VAL A 185 11.92 -2.21 6.20
CA VAL A 185 12.12 -3.67 6.17
C VAL A 185 13.56 -3.94 5.74
N ASP A 186 14.26 -4.79 6.49
CA ASP A 186 15.62 -5.19 6.13
C ASP A 186 15.66 -6.32 5.09
N CYS A 187 16.88 -6.72 4.71
CA CYS A 187 17.12 -7.75 3.70
C CYS A 187 16.57 -9.14 4.06
N ASN A 188 16.18 -9.36 5.32
CA ASN A 188 15.58 -10.61 5.79
C ASN A 188 14.05 -10.53 5.89
N GLY A 189 13.44 -9.42 5.44
CA GLY A 189 12.01 -9.20 5.53
C GLY A 189 11.53 -8.80 6.93
N LEU A 190 12.43 -8.44 7.85
CA LEU A 190 12.06 -8.01 9.20
C LEU A 190 11.75 -6.51 9.22
N ILE A 191 10.66 -6.14 9.89
CA ILE A 191 10.35 -4.73 10.19
C ILE A 191 11.31 -4.25 11.26
N ARG A 192 12.18 -3.33 10.86
CA ARG A 192 13.23 -2.74 11.70
C ARG A 192 12.91 -1.33 12.17
N TRP A 193 11.92 -0.69 11.56
CA TRP A 193 11.44 0.63 11.98
C TRP A 193 10.00 0.80 11.53
N LYS A 194 9.21 1.55 12.31
CA LYS A 194 7.81 1.84 11.98
C LYS A 194 7.43 3.27 12.37
N ALA A 195 6.59 3.90 11.54
CA ALA A 195 5.94 5.18 11.78
C ALA A 195 4.54 5.20 11.16
N HIS A 196 3.74 6.20 11.51
CA HIS A 196 2.41 6.40 10.93
C HIS A 196 1.93 7.83 11.09
N ALA A 197 0.86 8.15 10.37
CA ALA A 197 0.30 9.49 10.26
C ALA A 197 1.28 10.48 9.61
N ASN A 198 1.12 11.78 9.84
CA ASN A 198 2.06 12.77 9.30
C ASN A 198 3.41 12.65 10.03
N PRO A 199 4.53 12.65 9.29
CA PRO A 199 5.85 12.70 9.91
C PRO A 199 6.10 14.04 10.59
N THR A 200 6.86 14.02 11.69
CA THR A 200 7.63 15.19 12.15
C THR A 200 8.95 15.27 11.37
N GLU A 201 9.64 16.41 11.44
CA GLU A 201 10.97 16.56 10.84
C GLU A 201 11.97 15.55 11.42
N GLU A 202 11.92 15.32 12.74
CA GLU A 202 12.74 14.33 13.42
C GLU A 202 12.51 12.91 12.89
N GLU A 203 11.26 12.51 12.64
CA GLU A 203 10.98 11.17 12.11
C GLU A 203 11.45 10.98 10.67
N ILE A 204 11.49 12.05 9.86
CA ILE A 204 12.10 11.99 8.53
C ILE A 204 13.60 11.73 8.70
N THR A 205 14.28 12.47 9.58
CA THR A 205 15.69 12.24 9.89
C THR A 205 15.93 10.82 10.41
N HIS A 206 15.14 10.37 11.38
CA HIS A 206 15.22 9.01 11.92
C HIS A 206 15.02 7.94 10.85
N MET A 207 14.05 8.12 9.95
CA MET A 207 13.82 7.20 8.83
C MET A 207 15.06 7.11 7.92
N LEU A 208 15.66 8.25 7.56
CA LEU A 208 16.84 8.28 6.70
C LEU A 208 18.06 7.65 7.40
N ASP A 209 18.30 7.99 8.67
CA ASP A 209 19.41 7.44 9.46
C ASP A 209 19.25 5.92 9.66
N CYS A 210 18.05 5.46 10.02
CA CYS A 210 17.75 4.05 10.15
C CYS A 210 17.97 3.31 8.82
N SER A 211 17.52 3.88 7.70
CA SER A 211 17.72 3.31 6.37
C SER A 211 19.21 3.18 6.04
N GLN A 212 20.02 4.19 6.33
CA GLN A 212 21.47 4.13 6.14
C GLN A 212 22.15 3.06 6.98
N LEU A 213 21.75 2.90 8.24
CA LEU A 213 22.28 1.86 9.12
C LEU A 213 21.97 0.46 8.56
N LEU A 214 20.72 0.23 8.17
CA LEU A 214 20.30 -1.05 7.58
C LEU A 214 21.01 -1.34 6.25
N LEU A 215 21.24 -0.33 5.42
CA LEU A 215 21.97 -0.49 4.15
C LEU A 215 23.43 -0.88 4.38
N LYS A 216 24.07 -0.30 5.41
CA LYS A 216 25.43 -0.69 5.80
C LYS A 216 25.48 -2.15 6.27
N ASP A 217 24.48 -2.57 7.04
CA ASP A 217 24.38 -3.95 7.51
C ASP A 217 24.14 -4.92 6.33
N ALA A 218 23.24 -4.58 5.40
CA ALA A 218 22.96 -5.37 4.20
C ALA A 218 24.22 -5.58 3.32
N ARG A 219 25.00 -4.52 3.10
CA ARG A 219 26.27 -4.60 2.35
C ARG A 219 27.28 -5.54 3.00
N ARG A 220 27.41 -5.48 4.32
CA ARG A 220 28.30 -6.37 5.08
C ARG A 220 27.89 -7.83 4.95
N THR A 221 26.59 -8.11 4.96
CA THR A 221 26.07 -9.48 4.77
C THR A 221 26.43 -10.00 3.38
N LEU A 222 26.17 -9.21 2.33
CA LEU A 222 26.50 -9.58 0.94
C LEU A 222 28.00 -9.85 0.77
N ASP A 223 28.85 -8.94 1.26
CA ASP A 223 30.32 -9.09 1.19
C ASP A 223 30.82 -10.35 1.94
N SER A 224 30.11 -10.79 2.98
CA SER A 224 30.47 -11.99 3.75
C SER A 224 30.07 -13.28 3.03
N GLU A 225 28.91 -13.30 2.37
CA GLU A 225 28.43 -14.44 1.58
C GLU A 225 29.31 -14.69 0.35
N ASP A 226 29.73 -13.63 -0.33
CA ASP A 226 30.64 -13.72 -1.48
C ASP A 226 32.01 -14.30 -1.10
N LYS A 227 32.54 -13.94 0.07
CA LYS A 227 33.82 -14.47 0.58
C LYS A 227 33.72 -15.96 0.92
N VAL A 228 32.60 -16.41 1.49
CA VAL A 228 32.37 -17.83 1.81
C VAL A 228 32.22 -18.65 0.53
N ALA A 229 31.49 -18.12 -0.47
CA ALA A 229 31.31 -18.79 -1.76
C ALA A 229 32.64 -18.95 -2.53
N PHE A 230 33.55 -17.98 -2.40
CA PHE A 230 34.89 -18.03 -3.01
C PHE A 230 35.82 -19.07 -2.37
N HIS A 231 35.74 -19.28 -1.05
CA HIS A 231 36.57 -20.27 -0.34
C HIS A 231 36.04 -21.71 -0.43
N SER A 232 34.86 -21.90 -0.99
CA SER A 232 34.19 -23.19 -1.14
C SER A 232 34.37 -23.81 -2.55
N ARG A 233 35.14 -23.17 -3.42
CA ARG A 233 35.51 -23.62 -4.77
C ARG A 233 36.99 -23.95 -4.82
#